data_AF-A0A0J6NQP3-F1
#
_entry.id   AF-A0A0J6NQP3-F1
#
_cell.length_a   1.000
_cell.length_b   1.000
_cell.length_c   1.000
_cell.angle_alpha   90.00
_cell.angle_beta   90.00
_cell.angle_gamma   90.00
#
_symmetry.space_group_name_H-M   'P 1'
#
loop_
_entity.id
_entity.type
_entity.pdbx_description
1 polymer ?
#
loop_
_entity_poly.entity_id
_entity_poly.type
_entity_poly.pdbx_seq_one_letter_code
_entity_poly.pdbx_strand_id
1 'polypeptide(L)'
;MPGAHPAGPALQLENSYLGEVKGRRVLQPWRLEDGAMALVDLGWLADGVAAPAIDPKTLSLRGHWMPLPRHFVLPGAVAGVEGRVDAIDMAALRLRYPGHWHQGVVVLEHSPDPLRHWPVLPEFMPERHYAYAAQWLLLGLLLLLSLHSLRRRSHEPRR
;
A
#
# COMPACT_ATOMS: atom_id res chain seq x y z
N MET A 1 8.41 -12.69 -18.87
CA MET A 1 9.12 -13.85 -18.31
C MET A 1 8.42 -15.10 -18.83
N PRO A 2 8.96 -15.76 -19.89
CA PRO A 2 8.43 -17.03 -20.38
C PRO A 2 8.60 -18.18 -19.36
N GLY A 3 7.52 -18.53 -18.63
CA GLY A 3 7.46 -19.74 -17.79
C GLY A 3 6.96 -19.53 -16.35
N ALA A 4 6.89 -18.27 -15.92
CA ALA A 4 6.24 -17.92 -14.67
C ALA A 4 4.72 -18.17 -14.75
N HIS A 5 4.12 -18.66 -13.67
CA HIS A 5 2.71 -19.02 -13.61
C HIS A 5 2.11 -18.70 -12.22
N PRO A 6 0.80 -18.44 -12.13
CA PRO A 6 0.15 -18.26 -10.84
C PRO A 6 0.24 -19.53 -10.01
N ALA A 7 0.58 -19.38 -8.74
CA ALA A 7 0.63 -20.48 -7.79
C ALA A 7 -0.68 -20.66 -7.02
N GLY A 8 -1.57 -19.66 -7.04
CA GLY A 8 -2.82 -19.68 -6.30
C GLY A 8 -3.76 -18.52 -6.67
N PRO A 9 -4.93 -18.45 -5.99
CA PRO A 9 -5.89 -17.36 -6.18
C PRO A 9 -5.32 -16.00 -5.79
N ALA A 10 -5.92 -14.95 -6.32
CA ALA A 10 -5.61 -13.59 -5.92
C ALA A 10 -6.26 -13.24 -4.57
N LEU A 11 -5.58 -12.37 -3.82
CA LEU A 11 -6.09 -11.65 -2.67
C LEU A 11 -6.36 -10.18 -3.04
N GLN A 12 -7.37 -9.61 -2.43
CA GLN A 12 -7.82 -8.24 -2.64
C GLN A 12 -7.56 -7.48 -1.34
N LEU A 13 -6.47 -6.71 -1.31
CA LEU A 13 -6.07 -5.92 -0.16
C LEU A 13 -6.93 -4.66 -0.07
N GLU A 14 -7.86 -4.66 0.87
CA GLU A 14 -8.82 -3.60 1.14
C GLU A 14 -8.16 -2.31 1.63
N ASN A 15 -8.93 -1.23 1.62
CA ASN A 15 -8.51 0.10 2.09
C ASN A 15 -7.25 0.62 1.36
N SER A 16 -7.07 0.22 0.10
CA SER A 16 -6.02 0.73 -0.76
C SER A 16 -6.53 1.96 -1.50
N TYR A 17 -6.03 3.14 -1.17
CA TYR A 17 -6.47 4.39 -1.80
C TYR A 17 -5.59 4.74 -2.99
N LEU A 18 -6.21 5.00 -4.14
CA LEU A 18 -5.53 5.55 -5.31
C LEU A 18 -5.98 7.01 -5.48
N GLY A 19 -5.14 7.93 -5.01
CA GLY A 19 -5.56 9.32 -4.78
C GLY A 19 -6.60 9.38 -3.66
N GLU A 20 -7.74 10.01 -3.92
CA GLU A 20 -8.86 10.11 -2.97
C GLU A 20 -9.87 8.96 -3.10
N VAL A 21 -9.68 8.07 -4.07
CA VAL A 21 -10.65 7.01 -4.36
C VAL A 21 -10.28 5.76 -3.56
N LYS A 22 -11.24 5.27 -2.78
CA LYS A 22 -11.14 4.00 -2.07
C LYS A 22 -11.22 2.83 -3.06
N GLY A 23 -10.38 1.84 -2.85
CA GLY A 23 -10.44 0.59 -3.58
C GLY A 23 -9.57 -0.48 -2.93
N ARG A 24 -9.09 -1.38 -3.77
CA ARG A 24 -8.42 -2.60 -3.35
C ARG A 24 -7.33 -2.98 -4.34
N ARG A 25 -6.15 -3.35 -3.82
CA ARG A 25 -5.06 -3.89 -4.62
C ARG A 25 -5.27 -5.38 -4.83
N VAL A 26 -5.07 -5.86 -6.04
CA VAL A 26 -5.21 -7.27 -6.40
C VAL A 26 -3.82 -7.88 -6.46
N LEU A 27 -3.48 -8.68 -5.45
CA LEU A 27 -2.19 -9.35 -5.37
C LEU A 27 -2.35 -10.85 -5.58
N GLN A 28 -1.41 -11.49 -6.27
CA GLN A 28 -1.47 -12.91 -6.54
C GLN A 28 -0.09 -13.56 -6.30
N PRO A 29 -0.01 -14.74 -5.68
CA PRO A 29 1.22 -15.49 -5.59
C PRO A 29 1.56 -16.11 -6.96
N TRP A 30 2.78 -15.90 -7.42
CA TRP A 30 3.32 -16.46 -8.66
C TRP A 30 4.56 -17.28 -8.38
N ARG A 31 4.72 -18.37 -9.12
CA ARG A 31 5.97 -19.11 -9.24
C ARG A 31 6.71 -18.59 -10.46
N LEU A 32 7.93 -18.10 -10.25
CA LEU A 32 8.81 -17.59 -11.28
C LEU A 32 9.51 -18.74 -12.01
N GLU A 33 10.22 -18.42 -13.10
CA GLU A 33 10.93 -19.41 -13.93
C GLU A 33 12.01 -20.18 -13.16
N ASP A 34 12.69 -19.51 -12.22
CA ASP A 34 13.70 -20.10 -11.35
C ASP A 34 13.11 -20.96 -10.21
N GLY A 35 11.77 -21.08 -10.16
CA GLY A 35 11.04 -21.81 -9.15
C GLY A 35 10.79 -21.01 -7.86
N ALA A 36 11.34 -19.80 -7.74
CA ALA A 36 11.06 -18.91 -6.61
C ALA A 36 9.61 -18.42 -6.64
N MET A 37 9.15 -17.98 -5.48
CA MET A 37 7.83 -17.40 -5.25
C MET A 37 7.94 -15.88 -5.18
N ALA A 38 6.99 -15.20 -5.81
CA ALA A 38 6.83 -13.76 -5.70
C ALA A 38 5.35 -13.43 -5.49
N LEU A 39 5.08 -12.38 -4.73
CA LEU A 39 3.76 -11.77 -4.68
C LEU A 39 3.70 -10.68 -5.76
N VAL A 40 2.83 -10.85 -6.75
CA VAL A 40 2.67 -9.91 -7.87
C VAL A 40 1.45 -9.06 -7.61
N ASP A 41 1.61 -7.75 -7.60
CA ASP A 41 0.50 -6.79 -7.60
C ASP A 41 0.06 -6.54 -9.04
N LEU A 42 -1.11 -7.09 -9.36
CA LEU A 42 -1.74 -7.00 -10.67
C LEU A 42 -2.31 -5.60 -10.93
N GLY A 43 -2.52 -4.80 -9.89
CA GLY A 43 -3.04 -3.45 -9.96
C GLY A 43 -4.14 -3.18 -8.95
N TRP A 44 -4.80 -2.04 -9.15
CA TRP A 44 -5.81 -1.50 -8.26
C TRP A 44 -7.19 -1.51 -8.90
N LEU A 45 -8.19 -1.87 -8.10
CA LEU A 45 -9.58 -1.90 -8.49
C LEU A 45 -10.38 -0.95 -7.61
N ALA A 46 -11.21 -0.10 -8.21
CA ALA A 46 -12.11 0.77 -7.48
C ALA A 46 -13.17 -0.05 -6.72
N ASP A 47 -13.59 0.46 -5.56
CA ASP A 47 -14.70 -0.13 -4.82
C ASP A 47 -15.98 -0.17 -5.67
N GLY A 48 -16.74 -1.26 -5.53
CA GLY A 48 -17.95 -1.51 -6.33
C GLY A 48 -17.70 -2.11 -7.73
N VAL A 49 -16.47 -2.13 -8.22
CA VAL A 49 -16.13 -2.82 -9.48
C VAL A 49 -15.81 -4.28 -9.20
N ALA A 50 -16.43 -5.21 -9.95
CA ALA A 50 -16.16 -6.64 -9.82
C ALA A 50 -14.72 -6.97 -10.26
N ALA A 51 -14.07 -7.90 -9.55
CA ALA A 51 -12.76 -8.36 -9.94
C ALA A 51 -12.85 -9.12 -11.28
N PRO A 52 -12.01 -8.80 -12.27
CA PRO A 52 -12.00 -9.51 -13.54
C PRO A 52 -11.48 -10.95 -13.36
N ALA A 53 -11.90 -11.85 -14.24
CA ALA A 53 -11.14 -13.07 -14.48
C ALA A 53 -9.90 -12.71 -15.30
N ILE A 54 -8.71 -12.89 -14.72
CA ILE A 54 -7.44 -12.57 -15.38
C ILE A 54 -6.88 -13.85 -15.98
N ASP A 55 -6.67 -13.86 -17.30
CA ASP A 55 -5.94 -14.94 -17.96
C ASP A 55 -4.43 -14.74 -17.72
N PRO A 56 -3.75 -15.63 -16.98
CA PRO A 56 -2.32 -15.50 -16.73
C PRO A 56 -1.46 -15.49 -17.99
N LYS A 57 -1.93 -16.08 -19.09
CA LYS A 57 -1.20 -16.18 -20.35
C LYS A 57 -1.12 -14.85 -21.09
N THR A 58 -2.06 -13.93 -20.83
CA THR A 58 -2.08 -12.60 -21.47
C THR A 58 -1.31 -11.57 -20.65
N LEU A 59 -0.87 -11.92 -19.46
CA LEU A 59 -0.19 -11.02 -18.54
C LEU A 59 1.30 -10.87 -18.87
N SER A 60 1.74 -9.63 -19.03
CA SER A 60 3.17 -9.31 -19.08
C SER A 60 3.71 -9.11 -17.67
N LEU A 61 4.48 -10.08 -17.18
CA LEU A 61 5.20 -9.98 -15.90
C LEU A 61 6.46 -9.11 -16.04
N ARG A 62 6.26 -7.82 -16.30
CA ARG A 62 7.29 -6.78 -16.19
C ARG A 62 6.81 -5.76 -15.17
N GLY A 63 7.70 -5.36 -14.27
CA GLY A 63 7.31 -4.64 -13.07
C GLY A 63 8.49 -4.20 -12.23
N HIS A 64 8.17 -3.50 -11.16
CA HIS A 64 9.12 -2.98 -10.19
C HIS A 64 9.00 -3.71 -8.85
N TRP A 65 10.14 -4.09 -8.28
CA TRP A 65 10.19 -4.61 -6.92
C TRP A 65 9.93 -3.51 -5.91
N MET A 66 8.93 -3.72 -5.07
CA MET A 66 8.49 -2.76 -4.06
C MET A 66 8.38 -3.41 -2.68
N PRO A 67 8.54 -2.64 -1.59
CA PRO A 67 8.26 -3.13 -0.25
C PRO A 67 6.87 -3.73 -0.14
N LEU A 68 6.73 -4.74 0.73
CA LEU A 68 5.42 -5.33 1.02
C LEU A 68 4.47 -4.23 1.54
N PRO A 69 3.23 -4.15 1.04
CA PRO A 69 2.26 -3.17 1.51
C PRO A 69 2.01 -3.37 3.01
N ARG A 70 2.19 -2.30 3.79
CA ARG A 70 1.91 -2.30 5.23
C ARG A 70 0.70 -1.43 5.50
N HIS A 71 -0.36 -2.06 5.99
CA HIS A 71 -1.54 -1.33 6.46
C HIS A 71 -1.55 -1.31 7.98
N PHE A 72 -1.86 -0.13 8.53
CA PHE A 72 -2.26 -0.04 9.92
C PHE A 72 -3.69 -0.53 10.01
N VAL A 73 -3.86 -1.70 10.64
CA VAL A 73 -5.16 -2.35 10.77
C VAL A 73 -5.73 -2.17 12.17
N LEU A 74 -7.06 -2.04 12.24
CA LEU A 74 -7.79 -1.96 13.50
C LEU A 74 -8.01 -3.36 14.10
N PRO A 75 -8.32 -3.47 15.41
CA PRO A 75 -8.76 -4.72 16.01
C PRO A 75 -9.94 -5.33 15.24
N GLY A 76 -9.88 -6.62 14.94
CA GLY A 76 -10.88 -7.34 14.13
C GLY A 76 -10.60 -7.37 12.63
N ALA A 77 -9.51 -6.77 12.17
CA ALA A 77 -9.07 -6.88 10.78
C ALA A 77 -8.75 -8.31 10.35
N VAL A 78 -9.07 -8.62 9.10
CA VAL A 78 -8.85 -9.93 8.51
C VAL A 78 -7.50 -9.95 7.81
N ALA A 79 -6.53 -10.66 8.39
CA ALA A 79 -5.32 -11.05 7.70
C ALA A 79 -5.56 -12.36 6.94
N GLY A 80 -5.15 -12.43 5.68
CA GLY A 80 -5.40 -13.64 4.89
C GLY A 80 -4.51 -13.79 3.66
N VAL A 81 -4.79 -14.85 2.90
CA VAL A 81 -3.98 -15.31 1.77
C VAL A 81 -4.74 -15.34 0.44
N GLU A 82 -6.06 -15.11 0.46
CA GLU A 82 -6.96 -15.11 -0.69
C GLU A 82 -8.23 -14.31 -0.38
N GLY A 83 -8.98 -13.92 -1.41
CA GLY A 83 -10.22 -13.17 -1.22
C GLY A 83 -9.97 -11.74 -0.69
N ARG A 84 -11.02 -11.10 -0.13
CA ARG A 84 -10.92 -9.74 0.41
C ARG A 84 -10.30 -9.78 1.81
N VAL A 85 -9.21 -9.03 2.01
CA VAL A 85 -8.43 -9.02 3.25
C VAL A 85 -8.01 -7.60 3.61
N ASP A 86 -7.89 -7.30 4.90
CA ASP A 86 -7.38 -6.01 5.40
C ASP A 86 -5.84 -6.00 5.45
N ALA A 87 -5.23 -7.17 5.62
CA ALA A 87 -3.79 -7.37 5.66
C ALA A 87 -3.36 -8.67 4.96
N ILE A 88 -2.11 -8.67 4.47
CA ILE A 88 -1.50 -9.84 3.83
C ILE A 88 -0.86 -10.71 4.91
N ASP A 89 -1.33 -11.95 5.05
CA ASP A 89 -0.68 -12.93 5.92
C ASP A 89 0.46 -13.63 5.18
N MET A 90 1.65 -13.04 5.25
CA MET A 90 2.85 -13.61 4.62
C MET A 90 3.30 -14.94 5.24
N ALA A 91 3.00 -15.17 6.52
CA ALA A 91 3.37 -16.43 7.18
C ALA A 91 2.49 -17.57 6.64
N ALA A 92 1.18 -17.36 6.58
CA ALA A 92 0.25 -18.31 5.98
C ALA A 92 0.49 -18.50 4.48
N LEU A 93 0.83 -17.43 3.73
CA LEU A 93 1.21 -17.56 2.31
C LEU A 93 2.41 -18.48 2.12
N ARG A 94 3.45 -18.33 2.95
CA ARG A 94 4.66 -19.16 2.88
C ARG A 94 4.42 -20.61 3.28
N LEU A 95 3.50 -20.84 4.21
CA LEU A 95 3.08 -22.19 4.59
C LEU A 95 2.28 -22.85 3.46
N ARG A 96 1.37 -22.12 2.81
CA ARG A 96 0.52 -22.62 1.73
C ARG A 96 1.28 -22.85 0.42
N TYR A 97 2.21 -21.97 0.09
CA TYR A 97 3.02 -22.06 -1.13
C TYR A 97 4.50 -22.19 -0.77
N PRO A 98 4.99 -23.42 -0.58
CA PRO A 98 6.37 -23.66 -0.20
C PRO A 98 7.34 -23.28 -1.34
N GLY A 99 8.51 -22.79 -0.94
CA GLY A 99 9.59 -22.38 -1.83
C GLY A 99 10.39 -21.19 -1.28
N HIS A 100 11.41 -20.78 -2.02
CA HIS A 100 12.10 -19.53 -1.76
C HIS A 100 11.19 -18.35 -2.14
N TRP A 101 11.00 -17.37 -1.25
CA TRP A 101 10.19 -16.19 -1.52
C TRP A 101 11.05 -14.96 -1.68
N HIS A 102 10.86 -14.22 -2.78
CA HIS A 102 11.37 -12.86 -2.87
C HIS A 102 10.70 -11.96 -1.83
N GLN A 103 11.47 -11.00 -1.33
CA GLN A 103 10.95 -10.01 -0.38
C GLN A 103 10.17 -8.92 -1.11
N GLY A 104 9.04 -8.53 -0.55
CA GLY A 104 8.20 -7.47 -1.10
C GLY A 104 7.20 -7.97 -2.13
N VAL A 105 6.83 -7.09 -3.05
CA VAL A 105 5.87 -7.33 -4.13
C VAL A 105 6.43 -6.85 -5.47
N VAL A 106 6.06 -7.51 -6.56
CA VAL A 106 6.30 -7.02 -7.92
C VAL A 106 5.08 -6.23 -8.36
N VAL A 107 5.20 -4.91 -8.47
CA VAL A 107 4.15 -4.07 -9.06
C VAL A 107 4.31 -4.08 -10.57
N LEU A 108 3.30 -4.55 -11.30
CA LEU A 108 3.36 -4.59 -12.76
C LEU A 108 3.44 -3.19 -13.35
N GLU A 109 4.24 -3.01 -14.40
CA GLU A 109 4.27 -1.78 -15.21
C GLU A 109 2.95 -1.56 -15.94
N HIS A 110 2.29 -2.66 -16.33
CA HIS A 110 1.03 -2.64 -17.08
C HIS A 110 0.02 -3.55 -16.39
N SER A 111 -0.98 -2.94 -15.75
CA SER A 111 -2.11 -3.65 -15.17
C SER A 111 -3.14 -4.02 -16.26
N PRO A 112 -3.71 -5.22 -16.23
CA PRO A 112 -4.75 -5.62 -17.18
C PRO A 112 -6.08 -4.94 -16.83
N ASP A 113 -6.86 -4.55 -17.83
CA ASP A 113 -8.19 -3.95 -17.60
C ASP A 113 -9.12 -4.89 -16.80
N PRO A 114 -9.97 -4.35 -15.90
CA PRO A 114 -10.13 -2.94 -15.52
C PRO A 114 -9.20 -2.48 -14.39
N LEU A 115 -8.14 -3.23 -14.07
CA LEU A 115 -7.19 -2.84 -13.02
C LEU A 115 -6.37 -1.64 -13.48
N ARG A 116 -6.29 -0.64 -12.61
CA ARG A 116 -5.42 0.52 -12.81
C ARG A 116 -4.04 0.24 -12.23
N HIS A 117 -3.01 0.75 -12.90
CA HIS A 117 -1.64 0.68 -12.43
C HIS A 117 -1.49 1.27 -11.01
N TRP A 118 -0.82 0.53 -10.12
CA TRP A 118 -0.48 1.02 -8.79
C TRP A 118 0.79 1.87 -8.86
N PRO A 119 0.81 3.10 -8.33
CA PRO A 119 1.95 4.00 -8.50
C PRO A 119 3.17 3.48 -7.75
N VAL A 120 4.28 3.34 -8.48
CA VAL A 120 5.60 3.02 -7.96
C VAL A 120 6.23 4.31 -7.46
N LEU A 121 5.96 4.64 -6.21
CA LEU A 121 6.46 5.84 -5.57
C LEU A 121 7.73 5.52 -4.77
N PRO A 122 8.74 6.40 -4.77
CA PRO A 122 9.87 6.25 -3.87
C PRO A 122 9.40 6.26 -2.42
N GLU A 123 10.02 5.42 -1.58
CA GLU A 123 9.68 5.27 -0.15
C GLU A 123 9.88 6.58 0.62
N PHE A 124 10.76 7.45 0.15
CA PHE A 124 11.02 8.77 0.70
C PHE A 124 10.54 9.87 -0.26
N MET A 125 9.61 10.71 0.22
CA MET A 125 9.19 11.94 -0.46
C MET A 125 9.63 13.17 0.37
N PRO A 126 10.69 13.88 -0.06
CA PRO A 126 11.22 15.06 0.66
C PRO A 126 10.15 16.12 0.93
N GLU A 127 9.23 16.32 -0.01
CA GLU A 127 8.19 17.34 0.04
C GLU A 127 7.26 17.12 1.23
N ARG A 128 6.90 15.86 1.51
CA ARG A 128 6.07 15.50 2.67
C ARG A 128 6.82 15.76 3.99
N HIS A 129 8.11 15.49 4.03
CA HIS A 129 8.95 15.79 5.19
C HIS A 129 9.02 17.29 5.46
N TYR A 130 9.22 18.11 4.43
CA TYR A 130 9.23 19.57 4.57
C TYR A 130 7.87 20.13 4.99
N ALA A 131 6.77 19.60 4.44
CA ALA A 131 5.43 19.99 4.85
C ALA A 131 5.19 19.73 6.34
N TYR A 132 5.59 18.55 6.84
CA TYR A 132 5.47 18.21 8.26
C TYR A 132 6.34 19.11 9.15
N ALA A 133 7.59 19.36 8.75
CA ALA A 133 8.47 20.28 9.46
C ALA A 133 7.88 21.71 9.53
N ALA A 134 7.30 22.19 8.43
CA ALA A 134 6.62 23.48 8.39
C ALA A 134 5.39 23.51 9.31
N GLN A 135 4.60 22.43 9.35
CA GLN A 135 3.47 22.31 10.28
C GLN A 135 3.91 22.46 11.74
N TRP A 136 4.98 21.76 12.15
CA TRP A 136 5.51 21.88 13.51
C TRP A 136 6.08 23.25 13.82
N LEU A 137 6.79 23.87 12.87
CA LEU A 137 7.31 25.22 13.01
C LEU A 137 6.18 26.23 13.23
N LEU A 138 5.14 26.18 12.39
CA LEU A 138 3.97 27.06 12.49
C LEU A 138 3.22 26.84 13.80
N LEU A 139 3.00 25.59 14.20
CA LEU A 139 2.39 25.27 15.49
C LEU A 139 3.20 25.84 16.66
N GLY A 140 4.53 25.66 16.64
CA GLY A 140 5.43 26.22 17.64
C GLY A 140 5.34 27.75 17.72
N LEU A 141 5.33 28.43 16.58
CA LEU A 141 5.17 29.88 16.51
C LEU A 141 3.82 30.34 17.07
N LEU A 142 2.72 29.65 16.73
CA LEU A 142 1.39 29.96 17.26
C LEU A 142 1.33 29.79 18.78
N LEU A 143 1.95 28.74 19.32
CA LEU A 143 2.04 28.54 20.77
C LEU A 143 2.85 29.65 21.46
N LEU A 144 4.01 30.04 20.91
CA LEU A 144 4.83 31.12 21.46
C LEU A 144 4.10 32.46 21.45
N LEU A 145 3.42 32.80 20.35
CA LEU A 145 2.61 34.01 20.23
C LEU A 145 1.45 34.02 21.23
N SER A 146 0.81 32.86 21.41
CA SER A 146 -0.27 32.70 22.37
C SER A 146 0.22 32.91 23.81
N LEU A 147 1.33 32.26 24.20
CA LEU A 147 1.98 32.45 25.50
C LEU A 147 2.39 33.91 25.74
N HIS A 148 2.95 34.57 24.72
CA HIS A 148 3.33 35.98 24.81
C HIS A 148 2.11 36.88 25.05
N SER A 149 1.03 36.66 24.31
CA SER A 149 -0.23 37.39 24.46
C SER A 149 -0.86 37.18 25.84
N LEU A 150 -0.91 35.93 26.32
CA LEU A 150 -1.38 35.58 27.66
C LEU A 150 -0.56 36.27 28.75
N ARG A 151 0.78 36.25 28.66
CA ARG A 151 1.65 36.95 29.62
C ARG A 151 1.38 38.45 29.62
N ARG A 152 1.24 39.09 28.46
CA ARG A 152 0.92 40.53 28.39
C ARG A 152 -0.40 40.86 29.07
N ARG A 153 -1.46 40.07 28.83
CA ARG A 153 -2.77 40.25 29.46
C ARG A 153 -2.76 40.03 30.97
N SER A 154 -1.93 39.11 31.48
CA SER A 154 -1.77 38.90 32.92
C SER A 154 -1.04 40.05 33.64
N HIS A 155 -0.30 40.88 32.89
CA HIS A 155 0.41 42.05 33.43
C HIS A 155 -0.38 43.36 33.32
N GLU A 156 -1.57 43.38 32.72
CA GLU A 156 -2.51 44.51 32.80
C GLU A 156 -3.30 44.43 34.12
N PRO A 157 -3.15 45.39 35.05
CA PRO A 157 -3.95 45.40 36.27
C PRO A 157 -5.42 45.63 35.91
N ARG A 158 -6.31 44.77 36.43
CA ARG A 158 -7.78 44.98 36.36
C ARG A 158 -8.08 46.34 37.01
N ARG A 159 -8.46 47.33 36.20
CA ARG A 159 -9.12 48.55 36.66
C ARG A 159 -10.60 48.29 36.92
#